data_AF-A0A428UFP8-F1
#
_entry.id   AF-A0A428UFP8-F1
#
_cell.length_a   1.000
_cell.length_b   1.000
_cell.length_c   1.000
_cell.angle_alpha   90.00
_cell.angle_beta   90.00
_cell.angle_gamma   90.00
#
_symmetry.space_group_name_H-M   'P 1'
#
loop_
_entity.id
_entity.type
_entity.pdbx_description
1 polymer ?
#
loop_
_entity_poly.entity_id
_entity_poly.type
_entity_poly.pdbx_seq_one_letter_code
_entity_poly.pdbx_strand_id
1 'polypeptide(L)'
;MDPAVVGLPASTAITGLLAVGATAIDTLIDLNISPQHDTAVLNLFLREVKECRSSIHALCKTLSLIENAQIPFPARAAWIGLDELVATLTDTVLAFSRMYSLCCALDEEAARSSPEDATRHLEKRIRALCARVRWHNLSIAMMMTIINCPGEKDAKNSRDELAHRISRLLTFNVGLSSRLRHGSRPGSSAAKPPSPGAQPAETSGIARAEVGPVPGSWPSNSGTLADRKAISRLILPVTLEELRDDFEYYVPDIPEQVGGCDFPRGGVLVGTPYEFTPAR
;
A
#
# COMPACT_ATOMS: atom_id res chain seq x y z
N MET A 1 -15.95 -21.73 -0.03
CA MET A 1 -16.37 -20.44 -0.61
C MET A 1 -15.09 -19.67 -0.84
N ASP A 2 -14.73 -19.37 -2.09
CA ASP A 2 -13.59 -18.49 -2.35
C ASP A 2 -13.92 -17.11 -1.76
N PRO A 3 -13.06 -16.52 -0.93
CA PRO A 3 -13.33 -15.20 -0.38
C PRO A 3 -13.51 -14.24 -1.54
N ALA A 4 -14.65 -13.53 -1.55
CA ALA A 4 -14.95 -12.56 -2.58
C ALA A 4 -13.83 -11.51 -2.61
N VAL A 5 -13.00 -11.62 -3.64
CA VAL A 5 -11.90 -10.72 -3.92
C VAL A 5 -12.50 -9.36 -4.30
N VAL A 6 -12.33 -8.36 -3.45
CA VAL A 6 -12.78 -6.99 -3.73
C VAL A 6 -11.56 -6.18 -4.12
N GLY A 7 -11.43 -5.91 -5.42
CA GLY A 7 -10.38 -5.02 -5.91
C GLY A 7 -10.53 -3.63 -5.28
N LEU A 8 -9.48 -3.15 -4.62
CA LEU A 8 -9.48 -1.87 -3.91
C LEU A 8 -8.84 -0.79 -4.80
N PRO A 9 -9.56 0.28 -5.19
CA PRO A 9 -8.95 1.38 -5.93
C PRO A 9 -7.79 2.01 -5.15
N ALA A 10 -6.71 2.39 -5.84
CA ALA A 10 -5.52 2.97 -5.22
C ALA A 10 -5.82 4.27 -4.49
N SER A 11 -6.76 5.09 -4.99
CA SER A 11 -7.24 6.27 -4.28
C SER A 11 -7.89 5.92 -2.95
N THR A 12 -8.79 4.94 -2.93
CA THR A 12 -9.47 4.45 -1.71
C THR A 12 -8.46 3.85 -0.74
N ALA A 13 -7.49 3.08 -1.25
CA ALA A 13 -6.40 2.53 -0.45
C ALA A 13 -5.56 3.62 0.22
N ILE A 14 -5.17 4.65 -0.51
CA ILE A 14 -4.38 5.77 0.04
C ILE A 14 -5.19 6.52 1.10
N THR A 15 -6.46 6.83 0.83
CA THR A 15 -7.35 7.47 1.81
C THR A 15 -7.50 6.63 3.08
N GLY A 16 -7.77 5.33 2.93
CA GLY A 16 -7.89 4.40 4.06
C GLY A 16 -6.60 4.28 4.86
N LEU A 17 -5.45 4.18 4.20
CA LEU A 17 -4.14 4.20 4.85
C LEU A 17 -3.91 5.46 5.71
N LEU A 18 -4.30 6.63 5.18
CA LEU A 18 -4.15 7.90 5.90
C LEU A 18 -5.10 8.00 7.11
N ALA A 19 -6.31 7.44 6.99
CA ALA A 19 -7.33 7.41 8.04
C ALA A 19 -6.98 6.40 9.14
N VAL A 20 -6.71 5.13 8.79
CA VAL A 20 -6.23 4.10 9.72
C VAL A 20 -4.96 4.56 10.43
N GLY A 21 -4.04 5.18 9.69
CA GLY A 21 -2.82 5.74 10.26
C GLY A 21 -3.08 6.84 11.28
N ALA A 22 -4.09 7.70 11.06
CA ALA A 22 -4.46 8.74 12.02
C ALA A 22 -5.04 8.13 13.30
N THR A 23 -6.02 7.23 13.17
CA THR A 23 -6.63 6.56 14.33
C THR A 23 -5.59 5.77 15.13
N ALA A 24 -4.70 5.02 14.46
CA ALA A 24 -3.63 4.30 15.14
C ALA A 24 -2.66 5.24 15.88
N ILE A 25 -2.37 6.43 15.33
CA ILE A 25 -1.54 7.43 16.00
C ILE A 25 -2.21 7.90 17.29
N ASP A 26 -3.51 8.19 17.25
CA ASP A 26 -4.26 8.67 18.41
C ASP A 26 -4.28 7.58 19.51
N THR A 27 -4.62 6.34 19.17
CA THR A 27 -4.58 5.21 20.12
C THR A 27 -3.19 5.02 20.74
N LEU A 28 -2.12 5.10 19.94
CA LEU A 28 -0.76 4.94 20.45
C LEU A 28 -0.30 6.12 21.32
N ILE A 29 -0.83 7.33 21.11
CA ILE A 29 -0.57 8.48 21.98
C ILE A 29 -1.25 8.26 23.33
N ASP A 30 -2.51 7.84 23.32
CA ASP A 30 -3.30 7.62 24.54
C ASP A 30 -2.71 6.51 25.42
N LEU A 31 -2.22 5.43 24.81
CA LEU A 31 -1.58 4.32 25.52
C LEU A 31 -0.17 4.64 26.03
N ASN A 32 0.48 5.68 25.51
CA ASN A 32 1.86 6.03 25.87
C ASN A 32 1.93 6.97 27.08
N ILE A 33 1.37 6.51 28.20
CA ILE A 33 1.19 7.30 29.42
C ILE A 33 2.53 7.61 30.14
N SER A 34 3.55 6.76 29.99
CA SER A 34 4.87 6.93 30.62
C SER A 34 6.05 6.63 29.65
N PRO A 35 6.52 7.61 28.88
CA PRO A 35 7.39 7.40 27.72
C PRO A 35 8.84 6.95 28.05
N GLN A 36 9.20 6.79 29.33
CA GLN A 36 10.61 6.76 29.76
C GLN A 36 11.17 5.37 30.08
N HIS A 37 10.36 4.30 30.20
CA HIS A 37 10.89 2.95 30.43
C HIS A 37 10.09 1.83 29.74
N ASP A 38 8.88 1.54 30.20
CA ASP A 38 8.16 0.31 29.81
C ASP A 38 7.37 0.43 28.49
N THR A 39 7.14 1.65 28.00
CA THR A 39 6.42 1.91 26.72
C THR A 39 7.35 2.37 25.58
N ALA A 40 8.67 2.22 25.70
CA ALA A 40 9.62 2.66 24.68
C ALA A 40 9.35 2.04 23.28
N VAL A 41 8.83 0.81 23.24
CA VAL A 41 8.42 0.17 21.99
C VAL A 41 7.16 0.79 21.38
N LEU A 42 6.25 1.35 22.18
CA LEU A 42 5.11 2.14 21.67
C LEU A 42 5.59 3.45 21.03
N ASN A 43 6.62 4.10 21.61
CA ASN A 43 7.24 5.28 20.98
C ASN A 43 7.90 4.96 19.64
N LEU A 44 8.57 3.80 19.54
CA LEU A 44 9.09 3.30 18.26
C LEU A 44 7.94 3.08 17.28
N PHE A 45 6.89 2.41 17.72
CA PHE A 45 5.74 2.12 16.86
C PHE A 45 5.09 3.40 16.34
N LEU A 46 4.75 4.32 17.24
CA LEU A 46 4.20 5.63 16.93
C LEU A 46 5.05 6.40 15.90
N ARG A 47 6.39 6.36 16.04
CA ARG A 47 7.30 7.01 15.09
C ARG A 47 7.18 6.38 13.70
N GLU A 48 7.26 5.06 13.60
CA GLU A 48 7.20 4.35 12.32
C GLU A 48 5.85 4.57 11.61
N VAL A 49 4.74 4.60 12.37
CA VAL A 49 3.41 4.93 11.82
C VAL A 49 3.35 6.37 11.31
N LYS A 50 3.83 7.34 12.09
CA LYS A 50 3.89 8.76 11.68
C LYS A 50 4.72 8.96 10.42
N GLU A 51 5.90 8.36 10.37
CA GLU A 51 6.81 8.44 9.23
C GLU A 51 6.17 7.81 7.98
N CYS A 52 5.61 6.60 8.10
CA CYS A 52 4.98 5.92 6.97
C CYS A 52 3.75 6.68 6.46
N ARG A 53 2.89 7.19 7.35
CA ARG A 53 1.74 8.03 6.99
C ARG A 53 2.16 9.29 6.24
N SER A 54 3.23 9.95 6.69
CA SER A 54 3.81 11.10 5.99
C SER A 54 4.30 10.74 4.59
N SER A 55 4.99 9.61 4.45
CA SER A 55 5.45 9.12 3.15
C SER A 55 4.30 8.74 2.21
N ILE A 56 3.21 8.17 2.73
CA ILE A 56 1.99 7.89 1.94
C ILE A 56 1.37 9.18 1.42
N HIS A 57 1.30 10.21 2.26
CA HIS A 57 0.81 11.53 1.85
C HIS A 57 1.71 12.16 0.77
N ALA A 58 3.03 12.08 0.94
CA ALA A 58 3.99 12.56 -0.06
C ALA A 58 3.88 11.77 -1.38
N LEU A 59 3.72 10.45 -1.30
CA LEU A 59 3.48 9.59 -2.46
C LEU A 59 2.22 10.01 -3.19
N CYS A 60 1.09 10.20 -2.48
CA CYS A 60 -0.16 10.65 -3.07
C CYS A 60 0.02 11.93 -3.89
N LYS A 61 0.69 12.93 -3.29
CA LYS A 61 1.00 14.19 -3.99
C LYS A 61 1.85 13.95 -5.24
N THR A 62 2.88 13.10 -5.16
CA THR A 62 3.72 12.77 -6.32
C THR A 62 2.94 12.03 -7.40
N LEU A 63 2.06 11.08 -7.06
CA LEU A 63 1.21 10.40 -8.02
C LEU A 63 0.30 11.39 -8.75
N SER A 64 -0.29 12.36 -8.04
CA SER A 64 -1.07 13.44 -8.66
C SER A 64 -0.22 14.32 -9.58
N LEU A 65 1.02 14.64 -9.21
CA LEU A 65 1.94 15.38 -10.09
C LEU A 65 2.29 14.57 -11.36
N ILE A 66 2.42 13.25 -11.25
CA ILE A 66 2.64 12.36 -12.41
C ILE A 66 1.42 12.39 -13.33
N GLU A 67 0.21 12.21 -12.79
CA GLU A 67 -1.04 12.26 -13.56
C GLU A 67 -1.21 13.58 -14.32
N ASN A 68 -0.75 14.68 -13.75
CA ASN A 68 -0.81 16.02 -14.35
C ASN A 68 0.43 16.39 -15.19
N ALA A 69 1.39 15.47 -15.37
CA ALA A 69 2.66 15.70 -16.08
C ALA A 69 3.49 16.88 -15.52
N GLN A 70 3.46 17.08 -14.20
CA GLN A 70 4.09 18.19 -13.48
C GLN A 70 5.34 17.79 -12.68
N ILE A 71 5.85 16.56 -12.87
CA ILE A 71 7.07 16.11 -12.21
C ILE A 71 8.33 16.70 -12.86
N PRO A 72 9.42 16.92 -12.10
CA PRO A 72 10.64 17.56 -12.61
C PRO A 72 11.35 16.73 -13.70
N PHE A 73 11.23 15.40 -13.65
CA PHE A 73 11.88 14.50 -14.60
C PHE A 73 10.88 13.49 -15.19
N PRO A 74 10.05 13.89 -16.18
CA PRO A 74 8.95 13.06 -16.70
C PRO A 74 9.34 11.65 -17.14
N ALA A 75 10.51 11.50 -17.79
CA ALA A 75 11.01 10.22 -18.27
C ALA A 75 11.23 9.18 -17.14
N ARG A 76 11.39 9.63 -15.89
CA ARG A 76 11.65 8.73 -14.75
C ARG A 76 10.39 8.07 -14.21
N ALA A 77 9.20 8.55 -14.56
CA ALA A 77 7.96 7.83 -14.27
C ALA A 77 7.94 6.44 -14.96
N ALA A 78 8.61 6.30 -16.10
CA ALA A 78 8.74 5.02 -16.80
C ALA A 78 9.67 4.02 -16.07
N TRP A 79 10.41 4.46 -15.04
CA TRP A 79 11.32 3.59 -14.30
C TRP A 79 10.65 2.84 -13.16
N ILE A 80 9.41 3.19 -12.83
CA ILE A 80 8.62 2.53 -11.80
C ILE A 80 7.51 1.73 -12.50
N GLY A 81 7.57 0.41 -12.34
CA GLY A 81 6.53 -0.49 -12.83
C GLY A 81 5.23 -0.30 -12.04
N LEU A 82 4.09 -0.42 -12.72
CA LEU A 82 2.80 -0.40 -12.04
C LEU A 82 2.68 -1.55 -11.03
N ASP A 83 3.23 -2.72 -11.34
CA ASP A 83 3.27 -3.85 -10.41
C ASP A 83 4.10 -3.54 -9.15
N GLU A 84 5.14 -2.71 -9.24
CA GLU A 84 5.93 -2.29 -8.08
C GLU A 84 5.12 -1.37 -7.16
N LEU A 85 4.39 -0.41 -7.75
CA LEU A 85 3.48 0.45 -7.01
C LEU A 85 2.36 -0.36 -6.37
N VAL A 86 1.70 -1.23 -7.14
CA VAL A 86 0.57 -2.05 -6.68
C VAL A 86 1.02 -3.00 -5.58
N ALA A 87 2.16 -3.68 -5.74
CA ALA A 87 2.71 -4.56 -4.70
C ALA A 87 3.01 -3.78 -3.41
N THR A 88 3.62 -2.60 -3.54
CA THR A 88 3.96 -1.75 -2.39
C THR A 88 2.71 -1.27 -1.67
N LEU A 89 1.75 -0.69 -2.39
CA LEU A 89 0.50 -0.18 -1.79
C LEU A 89 -0.30 -1.32 -1.16
N THR A 90 -0.43 -2.46 -1.85
CA THR A 90 -1.15 -3.61 -1.33
C THR A 90 -0.53 -4.11 -0.04
N ASP A 91 0.80 -4.35 0.00
CA ASP A 91 1.42 -4.84 1.22
C ASP A 91 1.38 -3.80 2.36
N THR A 92 1.39 -2.50 2.02
CA THR A 92 1.22 -1.40 2.99
C THR A 92 -0.19 -1.42 3.59
N VAL A 93 -1.24 -1.57 2.78
CA VAL A 93 -2.64 -1.73 3.25
C VAL A 93 -2.73 -2.92 4.20
N LEU A 94 -2.17 -4.07 3.82
CA LEU A 94 -2.16 -5.27 4.68
C LEU A 94 -1.34 -5.10 5.96
N ALA A 95 -0.31 -4.25 5.95
CA ALA A 95 0.45 -3.91 7.14
C ALA A 95 -0.35 -2.99 8.06
N PHE A 96 -1.04 -1.98 7.52
CA PHE A 96 -1.86 -1.05 8.29
C PHE A 96 -3.12 -1.71 8.86
N SER A 97 -3.71 -2.67 8.16
CA SER A 97 -4.80 -3.48 8.72
C SER A 97 -4.35 -4.27 9.95
N ARG A 98 -3.22 -4.99 9.83
CA ARG A 98 -2.62 -5.69 10.98
C ARG A 98 -2.18 -4.75 12.10
N MET A 99 -1.82 -3.53 11.75
CA MET A 99 -1.47 -2.47 12.69
C MET A 99 -2.66 -2.04 13.51
N TYR A 100 -3.78 -1.78 12.84
CA TYR A 100 -5.02 -1.41 13.49
C TYR A 100 -5.50 -2.51 14.44
N SER A 101 -5.56 -3.77 13.98
CA SER A 101 -5.92 -4.91 14.84
C SER A 101 -4.98 -5.04 16.06
N LEU A 102 -3.69 -4.70 15.90
CA LEU A 102 -2.74 -4.72 17.00
C LEU A 102 -2.98 -3.55 17.98
N CYS A 103 -3.35 -2.37 17.50
CA CYS A 103 -3.74 -1.24 18.34
C CYS A 103 -5.00 -1.58 19.16
N CYS A 104 -6.03 -2.17 18.55
CA CYS A 104 -7.22 -2.63 19.27
C CYS A 104 -6.86 -3.67 20.35
N ALA A 105 -6.05 -4.68 20.01
CA ALA A 105 -5.61 -5.68 20.97
C ALA A 105 -4.75 -5.10 22.11
N LEU A 106 -3.94 -4.07 21.83
CA LEU A 106 -3.18 -3.34 22.83
C LEU A 106 -4.10 -2.59 23.80
N ASP A 107 -5.10 -1.88 23.27
CA ASP A 107 -6.07 -1.12 24.06
C ASP A 107 -6.90 -2.05 24.97
N GLU A 108 -7.41 -3.16 24.44
CA GLU A 108 -8.16 -4.15 25.20
C GLU A 108 -7.33 -4.82 26.31
N GLU A 109 -6.04 -5.11 26.06
CA GLU A 109 -5.15 -5.70 27.07
C GLU A 109 -4.75 -4.67 28.11
N ALA A 110 -4.52 -3.42 27.71
CA ALA A 110 -4.21 -2.31 28.62
C ALA A 110 -5.39 -2.03 29.57
N ALA A 111 -6.63 -2.10 29.07
CA ALA A 111 -7.83 -1.97 29.88
C ALA A 111 -8.01 -3.11 30.91
N ARG A 112 -7.50 -4.32 30.61
CA ARG A 112 -7.55 -5.48 31.54
C ARG A 112 -6.39 -5.51 32.54
N SER A 113 -5.29 -4.84 32.23
CA SER A 113 -4.05 -4.89 33.01
C SER A 113 -3.46 -3.49 33.20
N SER A 114 -2.37 -3.20 32.48
CA SER A 114 -1.74 -1.89 32.38
C SER A 114 -1.18 -1.71 30.96
N PRO A 115 -1.01 -0.47 30.47
CA PRO A 115 -0.35 -0.23 29.18
C PRO A 115 1.05 -0.85 29.11
N GLU A 116 1.80 -0.86 30.21
CA GLU A 116 3.12 -1.46 30.31
C GLU A 116 3.09 -2.98 30.12
N ASP A 117 2.17 -3.68 30.80
CA ASP A 117 2.03 -5.13 30.69
C ASP A 117 1.53 -5.57 29.32
N ALA A 118 0.53 -4.86 28.78
CA ALA A 118 0.03 -5.06 27.42
C ALA A 118 1.16 -4.91 26.39
N THR A 119 1.96 -3.86 26.55
CA THR A 119 3.11 -3.57 25.69
C THR A 119 4.15 -4.69 25.75
N ARG A 120 4.51 -5.16 26.96
CA ARG A 120 5.45 -6.28 27.13
C ARG A 120 4.95 -7.56 26.49
N HIS A 121 3.66 -7.88 26.66
CA HIS A 121 3.05 -9.07 26.10
C HIS A 121 3.05 -9.05 24.56
N LEU A 122 2.79 -7.89 23.97
CA LEU A 122 2.66 -7.74 22.51
C LEU A 122 3.93 -7.23 21.83
N GLU A 123 5.03 -7.02 22.56
CA GLU A 123 6.27 -6.40 22.09
C GLU A 123 6.80 -7.04 20.80
N LYS A 124 6.86 -8.38 20.75
CA LYS A 124 7.36 -9.11 19.57
C LYS A 124 6.53 -8.82 18.32
N ARG A 125 5.21 -8.71 18.45
CA ARG A 125 4.29 -8.39 17.36
C ARG A 125 4.47 -6.94 16.92
N ILE A 126 4.58 -6.01 17.88
CA ILE A 126 4.84 -4.59 17.60
C ILE A 126 6.15 -4.42 16.81
N ARG A 127 7.25 -5.03 17.28
CA ARG A 127 8.56 -4.90 16.62
C ARG A 127 8.56 -5.50 15.21
N ALA A 128 7.94 -6.67 15.03
CA ALA A 128 7.82 -7.29 13.71
C ALA A 128 7.05 -6.38 12.74
N LEU A 129 5.99 -5.74 13.21
CA LEU A 129 5.19 -4.83 12.41
C LEU A 129 5.93 -3.52 12.12
N CYS A 130 6.64 -2.95 13.09
CA CYS A 130 7.50 -1.78 12.88
C CYS A 130 8.53 -2.05 11.76
N ALA A 131 9.19 -3.20 11.79
CA ALA A 131 10.14 -3.59 10.75
C ALA A 131 9.48 -3.68 9.36
N ARG A 132 8.24 -4.20 9.29
CA ARG A 132 7.46 -4.26 8.04
C ARG A 132 7.03 -2.88 7.56
N VAL A 133 6.51 -2.02 8.43
CA VAL A 133 6.14 -0.62 8.09
C VAL A 133 7.36 0.15 7.58
N ARG A 134 8.51 0.00 8.23
CA ARG A 134 9.78 0.61 7.79
C ARG A 134 10.21 0.11 6.41
N TRP A 135 9.99 -1.16 6.11
CA TRP A 135 10.25 -1.73 4.78
C TRP A 135 9.40 -1.06 3.69
N HIS A 136 8.12 -0.82 3.96
CA HIS A 136 7.22 -0.10 3.05
C HIS A 136 7.65 1.36 2.89
N ASN A 137 7.93 2.04 3.99
CA ASN A 137 8.39 3.42 4.00
C ASN A 137 9.62 3.61 3.10
N LEU A 138 10.59 2.69 3.17
CA LEU A 138 11.78 2.74 2.32
C LEU A 138 11.47 2.52 0.83
N SER A 139 10.53 1.63 0.50
CA SER A 139 10.10 1.40 -0.89
C SER A 139 9.42 2.65 -1.47
N ILE A 140 8.59 3.32 -0.67
CA ILE A 140 7.97 4.60 -1.04
C ILE A 140 9.05 5.68 -1.20
N ALA A 141 9.99 5.80 -0.27
CA ALA A 141 11.09 6.77 -0.37
C ALA A 141 11.94 6.56 -1.63
N MET A 142 12.17 5.31 -2.05
CA MET A 142 12.87 5.02 -3.32
C MET A 142 12.09 5.50 -4.53
N MET A 143 10.77 5.27 -4.58
CA MET A 143 9.91 5.82 -5.62
C MET A 143 9.98 7.36 -5.65
N MET A 144 9.95 8.00 -4.48
CA MET A 144 10.07 9.45 -4.37
C MET A 144 11.44 9.96 -4.84
N THR A 145 12.53 9.25 -4.53
CA THR A 145 13.89 9.57 -5.00
C THR A 145 14.00 9.43 -6.51
N ILE A 146 13.47 8.35 -7.09
CA ILE A 146 13.45 8.15 -8.56
C ILE A 146 12.80 9.35 -9.24
N ILE A 147 11.64 9.79 -8.75
CA ILE A 147 10.84 10.84 -9.39
C ILE A 147 11.41 12.25 -9.16
N ASN A 148 11.86 12.56 -7.94
CA ASN A 148 12.12 13.94 -7.52
C ASN A 148 13.60 14.28 -7.34
N CYS A 149 14.50 13.31 -7.17
CA CYS A 149 15.90 13.59 -6.88
C CYS A 149 16.62 14.23 -8.08
N PRO A 150 17.38 15.32 -7.92
CA PRO A 150 18.14 15.89 -9.04
C PRO A 150 19.26 14.95 -9.52
N GLY A 151 19.87 14.18 -8.61
CA GLY A 151 20.96 13.25 -8.91
C GLY A 151 20.50 12.02 -9.69
N GLU A 152 20.98 11.86 -10.92
CA GLU A 152 20.64 10.70 -11.76
C GLU A 152 21.20 9.38 -11.20
N LYS A 153 22.41 9.42 -10.61
CA LYS A 153 23.04 8.25 -9.99
C LYS A 153 22.17 7.70 -8.84
N ASP A 154 21.71 8.58 -7.96
CA ASP A 154 20.88 8.20 -6.81
C ASP A 154 19.51 7.68 -7.25
N ALA A 155 18.93 8.28 -8.28
CA ALA A 155 17.69 7.80 -8.89
C ALA A 155 17.86 6.39 -9.51
N LYS A 156 18.95 6.13 -10.24
CA LYS A 156 19.25 4.79 -10.80
C LYS A 156 19.48 3.75 -9.71
N ASN A 157 20.27 4.10 -8.69
CA ASN A 157 20.48 3.22 -7.53
C ASN A 157 19.15 2.89 -6.82
N SER A 158 18.29 3.90 -6.67
CA SER A 158 16.96 3.71 -6.05
C SER A 158 16.05 2.83 -6.90
N ARG A 159 16.11 2.95 -8.23
CA ARG A 159 15.38 2.06 -9.15
C ARG A 159 15.82 0.61 -8.98
N ASP A 160 17.13 0.37 -9.01
CA ASP A 160 17.65 -1.00 -8.94
C ASP A 160 17.34 -1.61 -7.57
N GLU A 161 17.53 -0.88 -6.47
CA GLU A 161 17.20 -1.34 -5.11
C GLU A 161 15.69 -1.54 -4.92
N LEU A 162 14.83 -0.69 -5.50
CA LEU A 162 13.38 -0.88 -5.50
C LEU A 162 13.00 -2.22 -6.15
N ALA A 163 13.52 -2.50 -7.35
CA ALA A 163 13.23 -3.75 -8.05
C ALA A 163 13.64 -4.98 -7.22
N HIS A 164 14.81 -4.93 -6.57
CA HIS A 164 15.25 -6.00 -5.67
C HIS A 164 14.31 -6.16 -4.46
N ARG A 165 13.83 -5.06 -3.88
CA ARG A 165 12.90 -5.09 -2.74
C ARG A 165 11.55 -5.66 -3.10
N ILE A 166 11.00 -5.28 -4.25
CA ILE A 166 9.72 -5.82 -4.73
C ILE A 166 9.87 -7.30 -5.07
N SER A 167 10.96 -7.71 -5.72
CA SER A 167 11.24 -9.12 -5.97
C SER A 167 11.27 -9.95 -4.67
N ARG A 168 11.94 -9.44 -3.63
CA ARG A 168 11.94 -10.06 -2.29
C ARG A 168 10.53 -10.14 -1.69
N LEU A 169 9.77 -9.04 -1.73
CA LEU A 169 8.39 -9.01 -1.25
C LEU A 169 7.53 -10.09 -1.93
N LEU A 170 7.59 -10.17 -3.26
CA LEU A 170 6.81 -11.12 -4.05
C LEU A 170 7.29 -12.57 -3.91
N THR A 171 8.53 -12.79 -3.45
CA THR A 171 9.03 -14.12 -3.09
C THR A 171 8.42 -14.59 -1.77
N PHE A 172 8.33 -13.71 -0.77
CA PHE A 172 7.80 -14.06 0.55
C PHE A 172 6.27 -13.98 0.65
N ASN A 173 5.61 -13.19 -0.20
CA ASN A 173 4.16 -13.06 -0.24
C ASN A 173 3.61 -13.78 -1.48
N VAL A 174 3.53 -15.12 -1.41
CA VAL A 174 3.07 -15.98 -2.51
C VAL A 174 1.64 -15.65 -2.94
N GLY A 175 0.78 -15.24 -2.01
CA GLY A 175 -0.59 -14.80 -2.28
C GLY A 175 -0.63 -13.57 -3.18
N LEU A 176 0.04 -12.49 -2.77
CA LEU A 176 0.16 -11.26 -3.57
C LEU A 176 0.81 -11.52 -4.93
N SER A 177 1.90 -12.28 -4.92
CA SER A 177 2.66 -12.70 -6.10
C SER A 177 1.78 -13.47 -7.10
N SER A 178 0.93 -14.36 -6.60
CA SER A 178 -0.06 -15.06 -7.43
C SER A 178 -1.08 -14.07 -8.01
N ARG A 179 -1.69 -13.21 -7.18
CA ARG A 179 -2.72 -12.26 -7.64
C ARG A 179 -2.20 -11.28 -8.71
N LEU A 180 -0.97 -10.79 -8.57
CA LEU A 180 -0.33 -9.94 -9.58
C LEU A 180 -0.11 -10.69 -10.90
N ARG A 181 0.37 -11.93 -10.87
CA ARG A 181 0.56 -12.75 -12.08
C ARG A 181 -0.75 -13.06 -12.81
N HIS A 182 -1.84 -13.27 -12.08
CA HIS A 182 -3.15 -13.59 -12.68
C HIS A 182 -3.85 -12.36 -13.25
N GLY A 183 -3.50 -11.16 -12.82
CA GLY A 183 -3.92 -9.92 -13.49
C GLY A 183 -3.13 -9.62 -14.75
N SER A 184 -1.82 -9.90 -14.76
CA SER A 184 -0.95 -9.54 -15.89
C SER A 184 -1.07 -10.42 -17.14
N ARG A 185 -2.03 -11.35 -17.23
CA ARG A 185 -2.17 -12.23 -18.41
C ARG A 185 -3.00 -11.53 -19.49
N PRO A 186 -2.41 -11.09 -20.63
CA PRO A 186 -3.20 -10.65 -21.77
C PRO A 186 -4.00 -11.86 -22.25
N GLY A 187 -5.28 -11.64 -22.55
CA GLY A 187 -6.12 -12.66 -23.16
C GLY A 187 -5.51 -13.14 -24.46
N SER A 188 -4.82 -14.28 -24.42
CA SER A 188 -4.66 -15.16 -25.56
C SER A 188 -6.05 -15.72 -25.87
N SER A 189 -6.82 -14.97 -26.66
CA SER A 189 -7.92 -15.53 -27.41
C SER A 189 -7.45 -15.63 -28.86
N ALA A 190 -6.83 -16.76 -29.17
CA ALA A 190 -6.57 -17.18 -30.53
C ALA A 190 -7.93 -17.41 -31.23
N ALA A 191 -8.51 -16.35 -31.79
CA ALA A 191 -9.58 -16.47 -32.77
C ALA A 191 -8.96 -16.94 -34.09
N LYS A 192 -8.85 -18.26 -34.24
CA LYS A 192 -8.62 -18.90 -35.55
C LYS A 192 -9.94 -18.79 -36.34
N PRO A 193 -9.98 -18.13 -37.52
CA PRO A 193 -11.19 -18.11 -38.32
C PRO A 193 -11.41 -19.51 -38.93
N PRO A 194 -12.62 -20.08 -38.89
CA PRO A 194 -12.92 -21.31 -39.61
C PRO A 194 -13.19 -20.99 -41.09
N SER A 195 -12.54 -21.74 -41.98
CA SER A 195 -12.86 -21.78 -43.41
C SER A 195 -14.29 -22.32 -43.63
N PRO A 196 -15.02 -21.86 -44.67
CA PRO A 196 -16.37 -22.32 -44.94
C PRO A 196 -16.37 -23.60 -45.80
N GLY A 197 -17.09 -24.63 -45.38
CA GLY A 197 -17.30 -25.82 -46.22
C GLY A 197 -18.04 -26.99 -45.56
N ALA A 198 -19.35 -27.06 -45.88
CA ALA A 198 -20.21 -28.26 -45.97
C ALA A 198 -20.73 -28.99 -44.69
N GLN A 199 -22.06 -28.98 -44.60
CA GLN A 199 -23.04 -29.67 -43.72
C GLN A 199 -23.18 -31.20 -44.01
N PRO A 200 -24.19 -31.96 -43.49
CA PRO A 200 -24.97 -31.94 -42.20
C PRO A 200 -25.12 -33.36 -41.55
N ALA A 201 -25.62 -33.45 -40.30
CA ALA A 201 -26.72 -34.35 -39.86
C ALA A 201 -26.88 -34.46 -38.32
N GLU A 202 -28.00 -33.91 -37.83
CA GLU A 202 -28.97 -34.41 -36.83
C GLU A 202 -28.57 -35.07 -35.48
N THR A 203 -28.83 -34.28 -34.42
CA THR A 203 -29.54 -34.59 -33.15
C THR A 203 -29.21 -35.84 -32.31
N SER A 204 -28.63 -35.60 -31.14
CA SER A 204 -29.36 -35.68 -29.85
C SER A 204 -28.55 -35.08 -28.71
N GLY A 205 -29.22 -34.23 -27.93
CA GLY A 205 -28.63 -33.31 -26.98
C GLY A 205 -28.16 -33.94 -25.68
N ILE A 206 -26.94 -33.57 -25.29
CA ILE A 206 -26.59 -33.38 -23.89
C ILE A 206 -26.21 -31.90 -23.81
N ALA A 207 -27.06 -31.10 -23.16
CA ALA A 207 -26.79 -29.71 -22.87
C ALA A 207 -25.51 -29.64 -22.03
N ARG A 208 -24.38 -29.38 -22.69
CA ARG A 208 -23.17 -28.94 -22.01
C ARG A 208 -23.47 -27.52 -21.57
N ALA A 209 -23.71 -27.39 -20.26
CA ALA A 209 -23.90 -26.10 -19.60
C ALA A 209 -22.89 -25.10 -20.18
N GLU A 210 -23.42 -24.01 -20.75
CA GLU A 210 -22.63 -22.82 -21.00
C GLU A 210 -21.92 -22.49 -19.69
N VAL A 211 -20.59 -22.61 -19.72
CA VAL A 211 -19.76 -22.05 -18.67
C VAL A 211 -19.93 -20.55 -18.83
N GLY A 212 -20.82 -19.99 -17.99
CA GLY A 212 -21.01 -18.57 -17.83
C GLY A 212 -19.68 -17.86 -17.56
N PRO A 213 -19.68 -16.51 -17.63
CA PRO A 213 -18.46 -15.72 -17.57
C PRO A 213 -17.64 -16.08 -16.33
N VAL A 214 -16.38 -16.45 -16.56
CA VAL A 214 -15.41 -16.75 -15.50
C VAL A 214 -15.33 -15.53 -14.56
N PRO A 215 -15.69 -15.65 -13.28
CA PRO A 215 -15.51 -14.57 -12.33
C PRO A 215 -14.01 -14.42 -12.02
N GLY A 216 -13.49 -13.20 -12.09
CA GLY A 216 -12.22 -12.85 -11.44
C GLY A 216 -10.98 -12.72 -12.32
N SER A 217 -11.11 -12.38 -13.60
CA SER A 217 -9.96 -11.84 -14.35
C SER A 217 -9.70 -10.42 -13.87
N TRP A 218 -8.60 -10.22 -13.15
CA TRP A 218 -8.14 -8.89 -12.76
C TRP A 218 -7.77 -8.05 -13.98
N PRO A 219 -7.87 -6.71 -13.91
CA PRO A 219 -7.24 -5.87 -14.91
C PRO A 219 -5.72 -6.07 -14.87
N SER A 220 -5.12 -6.31 -16.02
CA SER A 220 -3.65 -6.30 -16.16
C SER A 220 -3.14 -4.91 -15.83
N ASN A 221 -2.42 -4.77 -14.72
CA ASN A 221 -1.66 -3.57 -14.38
C ASN A 221 -0.30 -3.57 -15.09
N SER A 222 -0.22 -4.14 -16.30
CA SER A 222 0.97 -4.09 -17.13
C SER A 222 1.28 -2.65 -17.55
N GLY A 223 2.52 -2.21 -17.33
CA GLY A 223 3.00 -0.89 -17.73
C GLY A 223 3.81 -0.21 -16.63
N THR A 224 4.09 1.07 -16.86
CA THR A 224 4.84 1.94 -15.96
C THR A 224 3.98 3.11 -15.50
N LEU A 225 4.45 3.89 -14.52
CA LEU A 225 3.72 5.10 -14.10
C LEU A 225 3.59 6.14 -15.22
N ALA A 226 4.46 6.10 -16.24
CA ALA A 226 4.35 7.00 -17.39
C ALA A 226 3.15 6.67 -18.30
N ASP A 227 2.71 5.40 -18.33
CA ASP A 227 1.67 4.93 -19.25
C ASP A 227 0.25 5.19 -18.73
N ARG A 228 0.11 5.54 -17.45
CA ARG A 228 -1.17 5.60 -16.74
C ARG A 228 -1.60 7.04 -16.49
N LYS A 229 -2.68 7.46 -17.16
CA LYS A 229 -3.30 8.79 -16.92
C LYS A 229 -4.15 8.87 -15.64
N ALA A 230 -4.52 7.73 -15.07
CA ALA A 230 -5.33 7.63 -13.86
C ALA A 230 -4.77 6.54 -12.93
N ILE A 231 -3.69 6.87 -12.24
CA ILE A 231 -3.05 6.06 -11.19
C ILE A 231 -4.03 5.83 -10.05
N SER A 232 -4.88 6.82 -9.73
CA SER A 232 -6.00 6.72 -8.78
C SER A 232 -6.94 5.52 -9.05
N ARG A 233 -7.07 5.09 -10.31
CA ARG A 233 -7.91 3.96 -10.74
C ARG A 233 -7.18 2.62 -10.79
N LEU A 234 -5.94 2.54 -10.34
CA LEU A 234 -5.25 1.25 -10.21
C LEU A 234 -5.98 0.40 -9.18
N ILE A 235 -6.20 -0.87 -9.51
CA ILE A 235 -6.88 -1.80 -8.62
C ILE A 235 -5.81 -2.59 -7.87
N LEU A 236 -5.85 -2.51 -6.54
CA LEU A 236 -4.99 -3.25 -5.64
C LEU A 236 -5.59 -4.64 -5.36
N PRO A 237 -4.77 -5.71 -5.43
CA PRO A 237 -5.24 -7.04 -5.16
C PRO A 237 -5.34 -7.37 -3.67
N VAL A 238 -6.36 -6.82 -3.03
CA VAL A 238 -6.74 -7.08 -1.63
C VAL A 238 -7.99 -7.95 -1.59
N THR A 239 -8.14 -8.76 -0.55
CA THR A 239 -9.35 -9.54 -0.28
C THR A 239 -10.08 -8.99 0.94
N LEU A 240 -11.41 -9.18 1.02
CA LEU A 240 -12.17 -8.70 2.18
C LEU A 240 -11.73 -9.35 3.49
N GLU A 241 -11.32 -10.62 3.45
CA GLU A 241 -10.80 -11.32 4.63
C GLU A 241 -9.49 -10.72 5.15
N GLU A 242 -8.72 -10.07 4.28
CA GLU A 242 -7.47 -9.42 4.63
C GLU A 242 -7.68 -8.03 5.27
N LEU A 243 -8.90 -7.46 5.21
CA LEU A 243 -9.28 -6.12 5.73
C LEU A 243 -10.23 -6.19 6.94
N ARG A 244 -10.41 -7.36 7.56
CA ARG A 244 -11.52 -7.68 8.47
C ARG A 244 -11.84 -6.62 9.53
N ASP A 245 -10.83 -6.05 10.18
CA ASP A 245 -11.03 -5.20 11.36
C ASP A 245 -11.08 -3.69 11.01
N ASP A 246 -10.68 -3.31 9.79
CA ASP A 246 -10.51 -1.92 9.36
C ASP A 246 -11.19 -1.64 8.01
N PHE A 247 -12.07 -2.54 7.57
CA PHE A 247 -12.77 -2.46 6.29
C PHE A 247 -13.50 -1.13 6.10
N GLU A 248 -14.03 -0.54 7.17
CA GLU A 248 -14.72 0.76 7.15
C GLU A 248 -13.87 1.90 6.58
N TYR A 249 -12.54 1.82 6.76
CA TYR A 249 -11.61 2.82 6.20
C TYR A 249 -11.34 2.61 4.71
N TYR A 250 -11.70 1.47 4.14
CA TYR A 250 -11.46 1.09 2.74
C TYR A 250 -12.74 0.97 1.91
N VAL A 251 -13.85 1.55 2.41
CA VAL A 251 -15.09 1.71 1.65
C VAL A 251 -14.96 2.92 0.73
N PRO A 252 -15.39 2.84 -0.55
CA PRO A 252 -15.46 4.00 -1.41
C PRO A 252 -16.61 4.91 -0.97
N ASP A 253 -16.40 5.72 0.06
CA ASP A 253 -17.23 6.89 0.28
C ASP A 253 -16.89 7.93 -0.80
N ILE A 254 -17.92 8.50 -1.41
CA ILE A 254 -17.82 9.72 -2.22
C ILE A 254 -18.06 10.88 -1.26
N PRO A 255 -17.04 11.65 -0.85
CA PRO A 255 -17.26 13.05 -0.49
C PRO A 255 -16.99 13.88 -1.74
N GLU A 256 -18.06 14.41 -2.32
CA GLU A 256 -17.97 15.67 -3.05
C GLU A 256 -17.36 16.73 -2.13
N GLN A 257 -16.57 17.61 -2.74
CA GLN A 257 -15.85 18.75 -2.14
C GLN A 257 -14.45 18.46 -1.59
N VAL A 258 -13.49 18.78 -2.47
CA VAL A 258 -12.19 19.34 -2.15
C VAL A 258 -12.38 20.50 -1.17
N GLY A 259 -12.33 20.21 0.13
CA GLY A 259 -12.03 21.20 1.15
C GLY A 259 -10.52 21.43 1.13
N GLY A 260 -10.09 22.57 0.57
CA GLY A 260 -8.70 22.97 0.56
C GLY A 260 -8.12 22.97 1.98
N CYS A 261 -7.14 22.11 2.23
CA CYS A 261 -6.34 22.19 3.44
C CYS A 261 -5.32 23.33 3.25
N ASP A 262 -5.72 24.55 3.57
CA ASP A 262 -4.77 25.62 3.87
C ASP A 262 -4.07 25.27 5.19
N PHE A 263 -2.77 25.03 5.12
CA PHE A 263 -1.89 24.99 6.28
C PHE A 263 -0.97 26.22 6.26
N PRO A 264 -0.60 26.75 7.45
CA PRO A 264 0.10 28.02 7.56
C PRO A 264 1.44 27.96 6.83
N ARG A 265 1.64 28.90 5.90
CA ARG A 265 2.96 29.20 5.33
C ARG A 265 3.84 29.74 6.46
N GLY A 266 4.64 28.88 7.07
CA GLY A 266 5.59 29.31 8.08
C GLY A 266 6.12 28.16 8.94
N GLY A 267 7.07 27.40 8.41
CA GLY A 267 7.83 26.40 9.16
C GLY A 267 9.22 26.27 8.54
N VAL A 268 10.16 27.01 9.11
CA VAL A 268 11.55 27.13 8.69
C VAL A 268 12.24 25.77 8.74
N LEU A 269 12.77 25.30 7.60
CA LEU A 269 13.80 24.27 7.53
C LEU A 269 15.11 24.88 8.05
N VAL A 270 15.43 24.68 9.33
CA VAL A 270 16.77 24.93 9.85
C VAL A 270 17.19 23.74 10.71
N GLY A 271 18.22 23.03 10.24
CA GLY A 271 18.96 22.09 11.05
C GLY A 271 19.59 22.83 12.23
N THR A 272 19.35 22.34 13.43
CA THR A 272 20.13 22.71 14.61
C THR A 272 21.14 21.59 14.88
N PRO A 273 22.44 21.90 14.98
CA PRO A 273 23.43 20.95 15.46
C PRO A 273 23.22 20.75 16.97
N TYR A 274 23.23 19.49 17.40
CA TYR A 274 23.27 19.12 18.82
C TYR A 274 24.59 19.62 19.42
N GLU A 275 24.53 20.64 20.28
CA GLU A 275 25.64 20.97 21.17
C GLU A 275 25.61 20.02 22.38
N PHE A 276 26.75 19.37 22.62
CA PHE A 276 27.01 18.48 23.74
C PHE A 276 27.61 19.34 24.87
N THR A 277 26.88 19.56 25.95
CA THR A 277 27.42 20.15 27.19
C THR A 277 27.82 19.03 28.16
N PRO A 278 29.10 18.89 28.53
CA PRO A 278 29.50 17.97 29.59
C PRO A 278 29.21 18.61 30.95
N ALA A 279 28.54 17.85 31.83
CA ALA A 279 28.27 18.24 33.20
C ALA A 279 29.58 18.38 34.02
N ARG A 280 29.62 19.40 34.86
CA ARG A 280 30.52 19.50 36.03
C ARG A 280 29.66 19.55 37.28
#